data_AF-A0A972UIV9-F1
#
_entry.id   AF-A0A972UIV9-F1
#
_cell.length_a   1.000
_cell.length_b   1.000
_cell.length_c   1.000
_cell.angle_alpha   90.00
_cell.angle_beta   90.00
_cell.angle_gamma   90.00
#
_symmetry.space_group_name_H-M   'P 1'
#
loop_
_entity.id
_entity.type
_entity.pdbx_description
1 polymer ?
#
loop_
_entity_poly.entity_id
_entity_poly.type
_entity_poly.pdbx_seq_one_letter_code
_entity_poly.pdbx_strand_id
1 'polypeptide(L)'
;MRFSISAAGLVAAATFLSMFAPETLSAGEFQLAQSKQVKSKSQQPPISNKPPAPKQIETYLHPVRKFILTIPKGADITEKGSPAQLSIVSRKGFLINVQTGDTNPSMTLRQMAGRLEEKYLGQGKPWGRKIIERVGIVAGLEGFETQYEGAGTRVKVVFARGVKTDFVFMFFAPQDNFIKLEPEFKWLLLNFQPNPAEQPVVKASRPQIKQKASKGPPKPKRFAEPGYGYTIQYPGDWEAAKPTPTTATFSGRQGTDAFQVVVSIQNVQPPTAKTPAEAVATALADLKSSLKKDASEVSIIGEKPLIYKNGQISLSGIQLVVIYTFAGERYRKWALVLPRPTGTVAHIWSYTAPDKGFKSFRPLVDAMLKSWTIKHGNG
;
A
#
# COMPACT_ATOMS: atom_id res chain seq x y z
N MET A 1 6.78 69.41 22.70
CA MET A 1 7.05 69.01 21.30
C MET A 1 6.73 67.54 21.16
N ARG A 2 5.93 67.20 20.14
CA ARG A 2 5.57 65.84 19.72
C ARG A 2 6.81 65.12 19.20
N PHE A 3 6.88 63.79 19.30
CA PHE A 3 7.13 62.88 18.17
C PHE A 3 6.95 61.39 18.58
N SER A 4 6.66 60.59 17.55
CA SER A 4 6.03 59.27 17.53
C SER A 4 6.91 58.05 17.86
N ILE A 5 6.20 57.01 18.29
CA ILE A 5 6.33 55.54 18.08
C ILE A 5 7.60 55.01 17.39
N SER A 6 8.24 54.03 18.04
CA SER A 6 8.73 52.81 17.35
C SER A 6 8.71 51.60 18.28
N ALA A 7 8.25 50.49 17.72
CA ALA A 7 8.11 49.18 18.34
C ALA A 7 9.48 48.52 18.56
N ALA A 8 9.68 47.89 19.73
CA ALA A 8 10.66 46.83 19.92
C ALA A 8 10.35 46.09 21.23
N GLY A 9 10.28 44.76 21.17
CA GLY A 9 10.33 43.91 22.37
C GLY A 9 9.26 42.84 22.46
N LEU A 10 9.21 41.93 21.49
CA LEU A 10 8.51 40.65 21.64
C LEU A 10 9.58 39.55 21.52
N VAL A 11 10.00 39.04 22.67
CA VAL A 11 10.87 37.88 22.80
C VAL A 11 10.12 36.83 23.60
N ALA A 12 10.23 35.60 23.11
CA ALA A 12 9.84 34.32 23.68
C ALA A 12 8.44 33.79 23.32
N ALA A 13 8.46 32.51 22.89
CA ALA A 13 7.35 31.60 22.58
C ALA A 13 6.73 31.69 21.17
N ALA A 14 7.42 31.12 20.17
CA ALA A 14 6.79 30.72 18.91
C ALA A 14 7.50 29.52 18.27
N THR A 15 7.11 28.30 18.64
CA THR A 15 7.36 27.10 17.81
C THR A 15 6.26 26.07 18.02
N PHE A 16 4.99 26.48 17.99
CA PHE A 16 3.84 25.59 17.98
C PHE A 16 2.69 26.30 17.28
N LEU A 17 2.47 25.95 16.00
CA LEU A 17 1.21 26.03 15.22
C LEU A 17 1.60 26.04 13.73
N SER A 18 1.62 24.86 13.09
CA SER A 18 1.66 24.79 11.62
C SER A 18 0.84 23.64 11.03
N MET A 19 0.32 22.71 11.85
CA MET A 19 -0.37 21.52 11.31
C MET A 19 -1.76 21.78 10.69
N PHE A 20 -2.34 22.98 10.81
CA PHE A 20 -3.67 23.26 10.23
C PHE A 20 -3.83 24.72 9.77
N ALA A 21 -2.88 25.25 8.98
CA ALA A 21 -3.13 26.43 8.14
C ALA A 21 -3.30 26.01 6.66
N PRO A 22 -4.22 26.62 5.90
CA PRO A 22 -4.94 25.96 4.82
C PRO A 22 -4.34 26.23 3.43
N GLU A 23 -4.45 25.26 2.52
CA GLU A 23 -4.96 25.60 1.19
C GLU A 23 -6.47 25.34 1.19
N THR A 24 -7.19 26.33 0.70
CA THR A 24 -8.65 26.34 0.59
C THR A 24 -9.09 25.17 -0.29
N LEU A 25 -9.90 24.26 0.25
CA LEU A 25 -10.92 23.59 -0.57
C LEU A 25 -11.84 24.73 -1.02
N SER A 26 -11.52 25.33 -2.16
CA SER A 26 -12.37 26.34 -2.78
C SER A 26 -13.75 25.71 -2.97
N ALA A 27 -14.80 26.50 -2.71
CA ALA A 27 -16.19 26.11 -2.96
C ALA A 27 -16.46 25.65 -4.41
N GLY A 28 -15.49 25.81 -5.33
CA GLY A 28 -15.52 25.28 -6.69
C GLY A 28 -15.21 23.78 -6.86
N GLU A 29 -14.69 23.06 -5.86
CA GLU A 29 -14.43 21.61 -5.96
C GLU A 29 -15.67 20.74 -5.65
N PHE A 30 -16.81 21.35 -5.29
CA PHE A 30 -18.10 20.68 -5.08
C PHE A 30 -19.02 20.77 -6.32
N GLN A 31 -18.53 20.38 -7.49
CA GLN A 31 -19.41 20.09 -8.63
C GLN A 31 -19.12 18.70 -9.20
N LEU A 32 -19.64 17.69 -8.49
CA LEU A 32 -19.94 16.40 -9.09
C LEU A 32 -21.24 16.56 -9.91
N ALA A 33 -21.05 16.97 -11.16
CA ALA A 33 -21.98 17.00 -12.30
C ALA A 33 -23.49 17.03 -12.00
N GLN A 34 -24.07 18.23 -12.01
CA GLN A 34 -25.48 18.39 -12.41
C GLN A 34 -25.60 18.28 -13.93
N SER A 35 -26.45 17.37 -14.38
CA SER A 35 -26.90 17.19 -15.75
C SER A 35 -27.45 18.49 -16.36
N LYS A 36 -26.88 18.94 -17.48
CA LYS A 36 -27.57 19.84 -18.43
C LYS A 36 -27.47 19.28 -19.85
N GLN A 37 -28.65 18.98 -20.40
CA GLN A 37 -28.89 18.79 -21.83
C GLN A 37 -28.59 20.09 -22.58
N VAL A 38 -27.79 20.03 -23.66
CA VAL A 38 -27.93 20.94 -24.81
C VAL A 38 -27.70 20.13 -26.09
N LYS A 39 -28.59 20.36 -27.05
CA LYS A 39 -28.70 19.72 -28.37
C LYS A 39 -27.54 20.10 -29.31
N SER A 40 -27.01 19.08 -30.00
CA SER A 40 -26.62 19.01 -31.42
C SER A 40 -25.87 20.18 -32.08
N LYS A 41 -24.65 19.89 -32.57
CA LYS A 41 -24.39 19.80 -34.02
C LYS A 41 -23.17 18.91 -34.31
N SER A 42 -23.33 18.12 -35.36
CA SER A 42 -22.49 17.06 -35.92
C SER A 42 -21.19 17.55 -36.56
N GLN A 43 -20.08 16.86 -36.29
CA GLN A 43 -19.03 16.52 -37.26
C GLN A 43 -18.24 15.32 -36.71
N GLN A 44 -18.25 14.22 -37.45
CA GLN A 44 -17.57 12.96 -37.13
C GLN A 44 -16.34 12.83 -38.04
N PRO A 45 -15.18 12.44 -37.51
CA PRO A 45 -14.43 11.34 -38.15
C PRO A 45 -13.63 10.48 -37.12
N PRO A 46 -12.92 9.43 -37.58
CA PRO A 46 -13.39 8.14 -38.05
C PRO A 46 -13.35 7.07 -36.93
N ILE A 47 -14.07 5.96 -37.15
CA ILE A 47 -14.18 4.82 -36.23
C ILE A 47 -12.83 4.09 -36.19
N SER A 48 -12.13 4.18 -35.05
CA SER A 48 -11.00 3.29 -34.73
C SER A 48 -11.52 2.08 -33.96
N ASN A 49 -11.54 0.92 -34.63
CA ASN A 49 -11.79 -0.38 -34.02
C ASN A 49 -10.62 -0.74 -33.09
N LYS A 50 -10.66 -0.28 -31.84
CA LYS A 50 -9.71 -0.69 -30.79
C LYS A 50 -10.43 -1.56 -29.75
N PRO A 51 -10.03 -2.82 -29.55
CA PRO A 51 -10.53 -3.66 -28.45
C PRO A 51 -10.23 -3.02 -27.08
N PRO A 52 -11.09 -3.20 -26.06
CA PRO A 52 -10.96 -2.52 -24.78
C PRO A 52 -9.76 -3.05 -23.98
N ALA A 53 -8.97 -2.13 -23.41
CA ALA A 53 -7.79 -2.42 -22.61
C ALA A 53 -8.12 -3.17 -21.28
N PRO A 54 -7.46 -4.32 -21.01
CA PRO A 54 -7.44 -4.93 -19.68
C PRO A 54 -6.55 -4.16 -18.70
N LYS A 55 -6.89 -4.28 -17.41
CA LYS A 55 -6.67 -3.33 -16.30
C LYS A 55 -5.34 -3.55 -15.54
N GLN A 56 -4.47 -2.54 -15.44
CA GLN A 56 -3.26 -2.54 -14.60
C GLN A 56 -3.60 -2.12 -13.16
N ILE A 57 -3.04 -2.81 -12.15
CA ILE A 57 -3.16 -2.45 -10.73
C ILE A 57 -2.07 -1.41 -10.44
N GLU A 58 -2.45 -0.14 -10.27
CA GLU A 58 -1.50 0.93 -9.95
C GLU A 58 -1.35 1.06 -8.44
N THR A 59 -0.11 0.96 -7.96
CA THR A 59 0.24 1.08 -6.54
C THR A 59 0.91 2.43 -6.32
N TYR A 60 0.54 3.11 -5.24
CA TYR A 60 1.09 4.38 -4.80
C TYR A 60 1.96 4.16 -3.56
N LEU A 61 3.19 4.68 -3.58
CA LEU A 61 4.10 4.71 -2.43
C LEU A 61 4.30 6.17 -2.00
N HIS A 62 3.90 6.50 -0.77
CA HIS A 62 3.98 7.87 -0.29
C HIS A 62 5.43 8.33 -0.09
N PRO A 63 5.85 9.50 -0.62
CA PRO A 63 7.25 9.88 -0.72
C PRO A 63 7.93 10.12 0.64
N VAL A 64 7.21 10.63 1.64
CA VAL A 64 7.75 10.92 2.98
C VAL A 64 7.47 9.79 3.98
N ARG A 65 6.18 9.49 4.21
CA ARG A 65 5.71 8.51 5.20
C ARG A 65 5.84 7.04 4.79
N LYS A 66 6.17 6.73 3.52
CA LYS A 66 6.46 5.37 3.01
C LYS A 66 5.35 4.34 3.23
N PHE A 67 4.10 4.78 3.31
CA PHE A 67 2.97 3.86 3.24
C PHE A 67 2.64 3.54 1.78
N ILE A 68 1.99 2.40 1.57
CA ILE A 68 1.55 1.95 0.26
C ILE A 68 0.02 1.98 0.20
N LEU A 69 -0.50 2.47 -0.92
CA LEU A 69 -1.92 2.43 -1.26
C LEU A 69 -2.12 1.82 -2.63
N THR A 70 -3.10 0.93 -2.74
CA THR A 70 -3.57 0.48 -4.05
C THR A 70 -4.57 1.49 -4.62
N ILE A 71 -4.35 1.92 -5.85
CA ILE A 71 -5.18 2.92 -6.52
C ILE A 71 -6.34 2.23 -7.27
N PRO A 72 -7.60 2.65 -7.03
CA PRO A 72 -8.74 2.14 -7.77
C PRO A 72 -8.55 2.32 -9.28
N LYS A 73 -8.95 1.32 -10.05
CA LYS A 73 -8.62 1.29 -11.47
C LYS A 73 -9.20 2.48 -12.25
N GLY A 74 -8.33 3.19 -12.95
CA GLY A 74 -8.70 4.33 -13.78
C GLY A 74 -9.07 5.58 -12.97
N ALA A 75 -8.65 5.63 -11.70
CA ALA A 75 -8.65 6.85 -10.91
C ALA A 75 -7.40 7.68 -11.22
N ASP A 76 -7.55 8.99 -11.19
CA ASP A 76 -6.45 9.94 -11.33
C ASP A 76 -5.91 10.29 -9.95
N ILE A 77 -4.59 10.48 -9.83
CA ILE A 77 -3.94 10.84 -8.56
C ILE A 77 -3.29 12.22 -8.64
N THR A 78 -3.37 12.96 -7.54
CA THR A 78 -2.71 14.26 -7.40
C THR A 78 -2.06 14.36 -6.02
N GLU A 79 -0.83 14.87 -5.98
CA GLU A 79 -0.13 15.18 -4.73
C GLU A 79 -0.12 16.69 -4.50
N LYS A 80 -0.36 17.14 -3.27
CA LYS A 80 -0.28 18.56 -2.87
C LYS A 80 0.40 18.73 -1.52
N GLY A 81 1.19 19.80 -1.36
CA GLY A 81 1.78 20.19 -0.08
C GLY A 81 2.95 19.32 0.42
N SER A 82 3.39 19.60 1.65
CA SER A 82 4.47 18.89 2.36
C SER A 82 4.09 18.67 3.84
N PRO A 83 4.03 17.43 4.35
CA PRO A 83 4.14 16.17 3.60
C PRO A 83 3.01 16.03 2.57
N ALA A 84 3.29 15.31 1.48
CA ALA A 84 2.38 15.17 0.34
C ALA A 84 1.00 14.65 0.78
N GLN A 85 -0.06 15.39 0.49
CA GLN A 85 -1.43 14.92 0.62
C GLN A 85 -1.84 14.29 -0.71
N LEU A 86 -2.47 13.13 -0.65
CA LEU A 86 -2.89 12.39 -1.84
C LEU A 86 -4.38 12.59 -2.08
N SER A 87 -4.74 13.03 -3.29
CA SER A 87 -6.11 13.02 -3.79
C SER A 87 -6.24 11.97 -4.89
N ILE A 88 -7.27 11.12 -4.78
CA ILE A 88 -7.58 10.05 -5.74
C ILE A 88 -8.99 10.32 -6.27
N VAL A 89 -9.09 10.73 -7.53
CA VAL A 89 -10.36 11.06 -8.20
C VAL A 89 -10.78 9.88 -9.07
N SER A 90 -11.89 9.23 -8.73
CA SER A 90 -12.41 8.13 -9.53
C SER A 90 -13.38 8.62 -10.61
N ARG A 91 -13.25 8.06 -11.81
CA ARG A 91 -14.25 8.21 -12.89
C ARG A 91 -15.64 7.68 -12.53
N LYS A 92 -15.75 6.90 -11.44
CA LYS A 92 -17.04 6.43 -10.89
C LYS A 92 -17.77 7.50 -10.06
N GLY A 93 -17.18 8.69 -9.92
CA GLY A 93 -17.80 9.83 -9.24
C GLY A 93 -17.58 9.86 -7.72
N PHE A 94 -16.42 9.38 -7.26
CA PHE A 94 -16.00 9.52 -5.86
C PHE A 94 -14.59 10.08 -5.76
N LEU A 95 -14.29 10.67 -4.60
CA LEU A 95 -12.97 11.20 -4.23
C LEU A 95 -12.48 10.52 -2.96
N ILE A 96 -11.19 10.18 -2.92
CA ILE A 96 -10.49 9.78 -1.70
C ILE A 96 -9.35 10.76 -1.45
N ASN A 97 -9.35 11.41 -0.30
CA ASN A 97 -8.23 12.22 0.17
C ASN A 97 -7.51 11.48 1.30
N VAL A 98 -6.19 11.44 1.24
CA VAL A 98 -5.34 10.84 2.28
C VAL A 98 -4.38 11.91 2.78
N GLN A 99 -4.49 12.21 4.06
CA GLN A 99 -3.65 13.16 4.76
C GLN A 99 -2.81 12.43 5.81
N THR A 100 -1.60 12.93 6.03
CA THR A 100 -0.71 12.43 7.07
C THR A 100 -0.12 13.58 7.88
N GLY A 101 0.05 13.35 9.18
CA GLY A 101 0.73 14.24 10.10
C GLY A 101 1.59 13.45 11.07
N ASP A 102 2.49 14.10 11.81
CA ASP A 102 3.19 13.40 12.89
C ASP A 102 2.19 12.94 13.96
N THR A 103 2.42 11.76 14.52
CA THR A 103 1.57 11.22 15.58
C THR A 103 1.51 12.19 16.74
N ASN A 104 0.29 12.47 17.21
CA ASN A 104 0.08 13.23 18.44
C ASN A 104 -0.56 12.36 19.53
N PRO A 105 0.23 11.70 20.40
CA PRO A 105 -0.30 10.80 21.44
C PRO A 105 -1.19 11.50 22.47
N SER A 106 -1.03 12.81 22.65
CA SER A 106 -1.81 13.61 23.60
C SER A 106 -3.26 13.89 23.14
N MET A 107 -3.53 13.72 21.84
CA MET A 107 -4.84 13.91 21.25
C MET A 107 -5.42 12.57 20.83
N THR A 108 -6.55 12.14 21.37
CA THR A 108 -7.22 10.89 20.96
C THR A 108 -7.74 10.98 19.52
N LEU A 109 -7.93 9.83 18.86
CA LEU A 109 -8.51 9.79 17.51
C LEU A 109 -9.92 10.44 17.45
N ARG A 110 -10.71 10.31 18.52
CA ARG A 110 -12.01 10.98 18.66
C ARG A 110 -11.86 12.50 18.73
N GLN A 111 -10.87 13.02 19.46
CA GLN A 111 -10.59 14.46 19.50
C GLN A 111 -10.10 14.99 18.15
N MET A 112 -9.33 14.20 17.38
CA MET A 112 -8.98 14.56 16.00
C MET A 112 -10.22 14.67 15.10
N ALA A 113 -11.18 13.76 15.25
CA ALA A 113 -12.46 13.88 14.57
C ALA A 113 -13.22 15.15 14.99
N GLY A 114 -13.21 15.49 16.28
CA GLY A 114 -13.80 16.73 16.80
C GLY A 114 -13.21 17.99 16.15
N ARG A 115 -11.90 18.06 15.95
CA ARG A 115 -11.23 19.17 15.24
C ARG A 115 -11.71 19.31 13.79
N LEU A 116 -11.95 18.18 13.12
CA LEU A 116 -12.48 18.17 11.76
C LEU A 116 -13.95 18.63 11.74
N GLU A 117 -14.75 18.16 12.71
CA GLU A 117 -16.15 18.53 12.90
C GLU A 117 -16.32 20.03 13.21
N GLU A 118 -15.46 20.63 14.03
CA GLU A 118 -15.43 22.08 14.28
C GLU A 118 -15.37 22.91 12.99
N LYS A 119 -14.69 22.41 11.96
CA LYS A 119 -14.55 23.10 10.67
C LYS A 119 -15.67 22.79 9.68
N TYR A 120 -16.12 21.54 9.62
CA TYR A 120 -16.96 21.07 8.51
C TYR A 120 -18.38 20.64 8.91
N LEU A 121 -18.66 20.40 10.19
CA LEU A 121 -19.95 19.92 10.69
C LEU A 121 -20.77 21.06 11.34
N GLY A 122 -22.04 21.19 10.93
CA GLY A 122 -23.01 22.10 11.53
C GLY A 122 -23.85 22.86 10.49
N GLN A 123 -24.71 23.76 10.97
CA GLN A 123 -25.53 24.59 10.09
C GLN A 123 -24.67 25.46 9.17
N GLY A 124 -25.03 25.52 7.89
CA GLY A 124 -24.32 26.30 6.88
C GLY A 124 -22.95 25.74 6.45
N LYS A 125 -22.53 24.59 6.98
CA LYS A 125 -21.26 23.94 6.61
C LYS A 125 -21.48 22.77 5.65
N PRO A 126 -20.41 22.26 4.99
CA PRO A 126 -20.53 21.17 4.02
C PRO A 126 -21.11 19.87 4.59
N TRP A 127 -20.91 19.59 5.88
CA TRP A 127 -21.50 18.43 6.56
C TRP A 127 -22.63 18.91 7.47
N GLY A 128 -23.85 18.48 7.19
CA GLY A 128 -25.04 18.88 7.95
C GLY A 128 -25.22 18.08 9.23
N ARG A 129 -24.92 16.77 9.21
CA ARG A 129 -25.03 15.91 10.40
C ARG A 129 -24.05 14.74 10.39
N LYS A 130 -23.73 14.24 11.59
CA LYS A 130 -23.00 12.99 11.81
C LYS A 130 -23.99 11.83 11.90
N ILE A 131 -23.68 10.72 11.22
CA ILE A 131 -24.55 9.53 11.16
C ILE A 131 -23.91 8.30 11.80
N ILE A 132 -22.58 8.20 11.81
CA ILE A 132 -21.85 7.05 12.37
C ILE A 132 -20.62 7.57 13.10
N GLU A 133 -20.32 6.95 14.25
CA GLU A 133 -18.98 6.87 14.82
C GLU A 133 -18.71 5.48 15.37
N ARG A 134 -17.49 4.99 15.22
CA ARG A 134 -17.03 3.76 15.84
C ARG A 134 -15.52 3.70 15.93
N VAL A 135 -15.02 2.97 16.91
CA VAL A 135 -13.61 2.56 16.99
C VAL A 135 -13.38 1.33 16.09
N GLY A 136 -12.15 1.13 15.63
CA GLY A 136 -11.78 0.02 14.76
C GLY A 136 -10.27 -0.16 14.66
N ILE A 137 -9.85 -0.98 13.69
CA ILE A 137 -8.44 -1.23 13.37
C ILE A 137 -8.27 -1.05 11.85
N VAL A 138 -7.18 -0.39 11.45
CA VAL A 138 -6.84 -0.16 10.04
C VAL A 138 -5.40 -0.61 9.82
N ALA A 139 -5.21 -1.71 9.07
CA ALA A 139 -3.89 -2.28 8.81
C ALA A 139 -3.03 -2.51 10.08
N GLY A 140 -3.66 -2.95 11.18
CA GLY A 140 -3.00 -3.17 12.48
C GLY A 140 -2.89 -1.94 13.38
N LEU A 141 -3.25 -0.75 12.88
CA LEU A 141 -3.23 0.50 13.63
C LEU A 141 -4.55 0.76 14.36
N GLU A 142 -4.50 1.44 15.50
CA GLU A 142 -5.71 1.96 16.17
C GLU A 142 -6.47 2.85 15.18
N GLY A 143 -7.78 2.62 15.04
CA GLY A 143 -8.62 3.31 14.09
C GLY A 143 -9.87 3.92 14.71
N PHE A 144 -10.34 5.02 14.12
CA PHE A 144 -11.62 5.65 14.43
C PHE A 144 -12.31 6.01 13.12
N GLU A 145 -13.55 5.57 12.95
CA GLU A 145 -14.36 5.83 11.76
C GLU A 145 -15.51 6.77 12.14
N THR A 146 -15.74 7.78 11.29
CA THR A 146 -16.94 8.61 11.33
C THR A 146 -17.58 8.70 9.95
N GLN A 147 -18.89 8.96 9.91
CA GLN A 147 -19.58 9.28 8.67
C GLN A 147 -20.52 10.47 8.86
N TYR A 148 -20.64 11.28 7.81
CA TYR A 148 -21.41 12.52 7.79
C TYR A 148 -22.21 12.65 6.50
N GLU A 149 -23.28 13.43 6.54
CA GLU A 149 -24.09 13.79 5.38
C GLU A 149 -24.30 15.31 5.31
N GLY A 150 -24.28 15.86 4.11
CA GLY A 150 -24.59 17.27 3.85
C GLY A 150 -24.44 17.60 2.37
N ALA A 151 -25.21 18.59 1.90
CA ALA A 151 -25.12 19.11 0.53
C ALA A 151 -25.14 18.02 -0.58
N GLY A 152 -25.98 16.99 -0.43
CA GLY A 152 -26.10 15.88 -1.39
C GLY A 152 -24.92 14.88 -1.41
N THR A 153 -23.95 15.04 -0.51
CA THR A 153 -22.76 14.20 -0.39
C THR A 153 -22.78 13.46 0.95
N ARG A 154 -22.33 12.21 0.94
CA ARG A 154 -21.99 11.48 2.16
C ARG A 154 -20.48 11.31 2.22
N VAL A 155 -19.91 11.56 3.41
CA VAL A 155 -18.47 11.51 3.66
C VAL A 155 -18.20 10.47 4.73
N LYS A 156 -17.22 9.61 4.48
CA LYS A 156 -16.68 8.69 5.47
C LYS A 156 -15.24 9.05 5.76
N VAL A 157 -14.93 9.27 7.03
CA VAL A 157 -13.59 9.60 7.49
C VAL A 157 -13.07 8.47 8.36
N VAL A 158 -11.88 7.99 8.05
CA VAL A 158 -11.19 6.96 8.82
C VAL A 158 -9.86 7.53 9.29
N PHE A 159 -9.71 7.64 10.60
CA PHE A 159 -8.48 8.01 11.27
C PHE A 159 -7.73 6.74 11.65
N ALA A 160 -6.42 6.70 11.47
CA ALA A 160 -5.57 5.62 11.94
C ALA A 160 -4.30 6.18 12.58
N ARG A 161 -3.87 5.62 13.71
CA ARG A 161 -2.67 6.08 14.44
C ARG A 161 -1.53 5.09 14.34
N GLY A 162 -0.45 5.53 13.71
CA GLY A 162 0.85 4.88 13.77
C GLY A 162 1.71 5.39 14.92
N VAL A 163 2.89 4.79 15.08
CA VAL A 163 3.91 5.24 16.05
C VAL A 163 4.41 6.65 15.74
N LYS A 164 4.56 6.99 14.45
CA LYS A 164 5.15 8.25 14.00
C LYS A 164 4.18 9.08 13.16
N THR A 165 3.18 8.47 12.56
CA THR A 165 2.23 9.12 11.67
C THR A 165 0.77 8.90 12.07
N ASP A 166 0.01 9.99 12.16
CA ASP A 166 -1.45 9.95 12.13
C ASP A 166 -1.93 10.02 10.68
N PHE A 167 -2.81 9.11 10.29
CA PHE A 167 -3.40 8.98 8.95
C PHE A 167 -4.86 9.40 8.98
N VAL A 168 -5.30 10.16 7.98
CA VAL A 168 -6.71 10.52 7.77
C VAL A 168 -7.11 10.19 6.35
N PHE A 169 -8.02 9.23 6.19
CA PHE A 169 -8.63 8.85 4.92
C PHE A 169 -10.04 9.42 4.84
N MET A 170 -10.31 10.26 3.85
CA MET A 170 -11.63 10.86 3.62
C MET A 170 -12.19 10.38 2.29
N PHE A 171 -13.33 9.70 2.33
CA PHE A 171 -14.05 9.21 1.15
C PHE A 171 -15.33 10.03 0.95
N PHE A 172 -15.46 10.63 -0.23
CA PHE A 172 -16.60 11.47 -0.62
C PHE A 172 -17.33 10.79 -1.79
N ALA A 173 -18.65 10.63 -1.65
CA ALA A 173 -19.50 10.16 -2.74
C ALA A 173 -20.90 10.78 -2.66
N PRO A 174 -21.63 10.90 -3.79
CA PRO A 174 -23.02 11.30 -3.80
C PRO A 174 -23.86 10.39 -2.88
N GLN A 175 -24.78 10.97 -2.12
CA GLN A 175 -25.55 10.24 -1.11
C GLN A 175 -26.27 9.01 -1.71
N ASP A 176 -26.86 9.16 -2.89
CA ASP A 176 -27.61 8.10 -3.59
C ASP A 176 -26.74 6.94 -4.09
N ASN A 177 -25.44 7.19 -4.27
CA ASN A 177 -24.48 6.20 -4.77
C ASN A 177 -23.49 5.73 -3.70
N PHE A 178 -23.52 6.32 -2.51
CA PHE A 178 -22.52 6.08 -1.47
C PHE A 178 -22.38 4.59 -1.13
N ILE A 179 -23.49 3.90 -0.87
CA ILE A 179 -23.49 2.47 -0.51
C ILE A 179 -22.91 1.60 -1.65
N LYS A 180 -23.16 1.98 -2.91
CA LYS A 180 -22.62 1.27 -4.09
C LYS A 180 -21.13 1.49 -4.27
N LEU A 181 -20.61 2.65 -3.86
CA LEU A 181 -19.21 3.05 -4.06
C LEU A 181 -18.31 2.78 -2.84
N GLU A 182 -18.88 2.67 -1.63
CA GLU A 182 -18.14 2.37 -0.39
C GLU A 182 -17.24 1.11 -0.47
N PRO A 183 -17.62 0.02 -1.17
CA PRO A 183 -16.75 -1.14 -1.32
C PRO A 183 -15.37 -0.83 -1.92
N GLU A 184 -15.25 0.17 -2.80
CA GLU A 184 -13.96 0.60 -3.39
C GLU A 184 -13.06 1.23 -2.34
N PHE A 185 -13.63 2.06 -1.46
CA PHE A 185 -12.90 2.67 -0.35
C PHE A 185 -12.49 1.64 0.70
N LYS A 186 -13.40 0.71 1.04
CA LYS A 186 -13.09 -0.43 1.92
C LYS A 186 -11.96 -1.28 1.34
N TRP A 187 -12.00 -1.55 0.03
CA TRP A 187 -10.92 -2.26 -0.65
C TRP A 187 -9.58 -1.50 -0.57
N LEU A 188 -9.57 -0.18 -0.76
CA LEU A 188 -8.35 0.62 -0.58
C LEU A 188 -7.80 0.50 0.85
N LEU A 189 -8.64 0.65 1.88
CA LEU A 189 -8.22 0.53 3.27
C LEU A 189 -7.72 -0.88 3.64
N LEU A 190 -8.30 -1.93 3.04
CA LEU A 190 -7.84 -3.31 3.24
C LEU A 190 -6.46 -3.57 2.63
N ASN A 191 -6.09 -2.82 1.60
CA ASN A 191 -4.79 -2.93 0.93
C ASN A 191 -3.79 -1.84 1.36
N PHE A 192 -4.19 -0.95 2.27
CA PHE A 192 -3.29 0.03 2.86
C PHE A 192 -2.21 -0.68 3.67
N GLN A 193 -0.95 -0.37 3.38
CA GLN A 193 0.19 -0.87 4.13
C GLN A 193 0.90 0.34 4.73
N PRO A 194 0.72 0.64 6.02
CA PRO A 194 1.53 1.67 6.66
C PRO A 194 3.00 1.27 6.60
N ASN A 195 3.90 2.24 6.72
CA ASN A 195 5.31 1.92 6.91
C ASN A 195 5.43 0.96 8.12
N PRO A 196 6.19 -0.15 8.03
CA PRO A 196 6.34 -1.08 9.15
C PRO A 196 6.74 -0.42 10.49
N ALA A 197 7.46 0.71 10.43
CA ALA A 197 7.83 1.51 11.60
C ALA A 197 6.65 2.22 12.30
N GLU A 198 5.46 2.23 11.69
CA GLU A 198 4.23 2.81 12.24
C GLU A 198 3.47 1.84 13.14
N GLN A 199 3.81 0.55 13.12
CA GLN A 199 3.16 -0.42 13.98
C GLN A 199 3.59 -0.18 15.44
N PRO A 200 2.65 0.00 16.38
CA PRO A 200 2.99 0.18 17.78
C PRO A 200 3.86 -0.99 18.26
N VAL A 201 5.03 -0.67 18.81
CA VAL A 201 5.82 -1.63 19.59
C VAL A 201 4.97 -1.92 20.81
N VAL A 202 4.20 -3.01 20.79
CA VAL A 202 3.49 -3.45 21.98
C VAL A 202 4.56 -3.77 23.03
N LYS A 203 4.82 -2.81 23.93
CA LYS A 203 5.50 -3.11 25.19
C LYS A 203 4.67 -4.20 25.85
N ALA A 204 5.27 -5.39 25.93
CA ALA A 204 4.68 -6.55 26.55
C ALA A 204 4.24 -6.20 27.99
N SER A 205 2.95 -5.97 28.16
CA SER A 205 2.28 -5.91 29.45
C SER A 205 0.86 -6.43 29.27
N ARG A 206 0.76 -7.70 28.84
CA ARG A 206 -0.41 -8.53 29.12
C ARG A 206 0.10 -9.88 29.60
N PRO A 207 -0.59 -10.54 30.56
CA PRO A 207 -0.10 -11.75 31.20
C PRO A 207 0.26 -12.74 30.11
N GLN A 208 1.51 -13.19 30.10
CA GLN A 208 1.89 -14.37 29.36
C GLN A 208 0.96 -15.48 29.86
N ILE A 209 -0.06 -15.81 29.06
CA ILE A 209 -0.56 -17.18 29.05
C ILE A 209 0.70 -17.97 28.76
N LYS A 210 1.18 -18.68 29.77
CA LYS A 210 2.25 -19.67 29.66
C LYS A 210 1.77 -20.74 28.66
N GLN A 211 1.78 -20.43 27.37
CA GLN A 211 1.85 -21.45 26.34
C GLN A 211 3.25 -22.03 26.50
N LYS A 212 3.28 -23.17 27.19
CA LYS A 212 4.44 -24.04 27.35
C LYS A 212 5.31 -23.95 26.11
N ALA A 213 6.53 -23.45 26.28
CA ALA A 213 7.59 -23.65 25.31
C ALA A 213 7.65 -25.15 25.02
N SER A 214 7.14 -25.55 23.85
CA SER A 214 7.38 -26.90 23.37
C SER A 214 8.86 -26.95 23.02
N LYS A 215 9.60 -27.79 23.76
CA LYS A 215 11.01 -28.06 23.52
C LYS A 215 11.12 -28.76 22.16
N GLY A 216 11.49 -28.00 21.14
CA GLY A 216 11.80 -28.46 19.79
C GLY A 216 11.76 -27.29 18.79
N PRO A 217 12.62 -27.26 17.75
CA PRO A 217 12.49 -26.25 16.71
C PRO A 217 11.09 -26.34 16.09
N PRO A 218 10.42 -25.20 15.85
CA PRO A 218 9.06 -25.19 15.32
C PRO A 218 9.02 -25.91 13.97
N LYS A 219 8.15 -26.92 13.86
CA LYS A 219 8.02 -27.72 12.63
C LYS A 219 7.71 -26.81 11.43
N PRO A 220 8.36 -27.00 10.27
CA PRO A 220 8.06 -26.21 9.07
C PRO A 220 6.58 -26.26 8.70
N LYS A 221 6.02 -25.12 8.30
CA LYS A 221 4.68 -25.00 7.72
C LYS A 221 4.75 -25.13 6.20
N ARG A 222 3.61 -25.43 5.57
CA ARG A 222 3.49 -25.56 4.12
C ARG A 222 2.43 -24.61 3.58
N PHE A 223 2.78 -23.86 2.54
CA PHE A 223 1.85 -23.10 1.71
C PHE A 223 1.53 -23.92 0.46
N ALA A 224 0.24 -24.16 0.21
CA ALA A 224 -0.22 -24.99 -0.90
C ALA A 224 -1.61 -24.53 -1.42
N GLU A 225 -1.76 -23.23 -1.60
CA GLU A 225 -3.02 -22.62 -2.02
C GLU A 225 -3.37 -22.96 -3.47
N PRO A 226 -4.62 -23.37 -3.76
CA PRO A 226 -5.10 -23.55 -5.13
C PRO A 226 -4.94 -22.27 -5.97
N GLY A 227 -4.69 -22.42 -7.28
CA GLY A 227 -4.53 -21.30 -8.23
C GLY A 227 -3.13 -20.65 -8.26
N TYR A 228 -2.36 -20.74 -7.16
CA TYR A 228 -1.00 -20.16 -7.11
C TYR A 228 0.00 -20.91 -7.98
N GLY A 229 -0.25 -22.18 -8.32
CA GLY A 229 0.60 -22.97 -9.20
C GLY A 229 1.92 -23.41 -8.58
N TYR A 230 2.07 -23.34 -7.26
CA TYR A 230 3.24 -23.84 -6.55
C TYR A 230 2.89 -24.27 -5.11
N THR A 231 3.82 -24.95 -4.45
CA THR A 231 3.84 -25.12 -3.00
C THR A 231 5.20 -24.74 -2.44
N ILE A 232 5.29 -24.32 -1.19
CA ILE A 232 6.56 -24.00 -0.53
C ILE A 232 6.47 -24.30 0.96
N GLN A 233 7.56 -24.75 1.57
CA GLN A 233 7.69 -24.83 3.03
C GLN A 233 8.36 -23.56 3.57
N TYR A 234 7.93 -23.15 4.76
CA TYR A 234 8.47 -21.99 5.46
C TYR A 234 8.59 -22.30 6.96
N PRO A 235 9.44 -21.57 7.70
CA PRO A 235 9.66 -21.84 9.12
C PRO A 235 8.37 -21.83 9.94
N GLY A 236 8.26 -22.70 10.94
CA GLY A 236 7.03 -22.85 11.72
C GLY A 236 6.69 -21.63 12.59
N ASP A 237 7.69 -20.82 12.91
CA ASP A 237 7.55 -19.56 13.60
C ASP A 237 7.24 -18.38 12.67
N TRP A 238 7.43 -18.52 11.36
CA TRP A 238 7.10 -17.50 10.37
C TRP A 238 5.60 -17.47 10.05
N GLU A 239 5.17 -16.33 9.52
CA GLU A 239 3.81 -16.06 9.09
C GLU A 239 3.76 -15.97 7.56
N ALA A 240 2.67 -16.50 6.98
CA ALA A 240 2.38 -16.38 5.56
C ALA A 240 1.19 -15.44 5.37
N ALA A 241 1.31 -14.49 4.45
CA ALA A 241 0.22 -13.61 4.06
C ALA A 241 -0.02 -13.69 2.54
N LYS A 242 -1.24 -13.37 2.12
CA LYS A 242 -1.67 -13.35 0.71
C LYS A 242 -2.10 -11.93 0.34
N PRO A 243 -1.15 -10.99 0.15
CA PRO A 243 -1.47 -9.58 -0.10
C PRO A 243 -2.25 -9.36 -1.40
N THR A 244 -2.16 -10.27 -2.38
CA THR A 244 -3.03 -10.28 -3.56
C THR A 244 -3.43 -11.73 -3.89
N PRO A 245 -4.41 -11.98 -4.78
CA PRO A 245 -4.69 -13.34 -5.27
C PRO A 245 -3.51 -14.01 -6.00
N THR A 246 -2.49 -13.23 -6.35
CA THR A 246 -1.33 -13.67 -7.13
C THR A 246 -0.01 -13.58 -6.36
N THR A 247 -0.02 -13.08 -5.13
CA THR A 247 1.20 -12.85 -4.34
C THR A 247 1.06 -13.48 -2.97
N ALA A 248 2.05 -14.29 -2.59
CA ALA A 248 2.24 -14.73 -1.21
C ALA A 248 3.51 -14.11 -0.63
N THR A 249 3.50 -13.80 0.66
CA THR A 249 4.65 -13.32 1.42
C THR A 249 4.85 -14.16 2.66
N PHE A 250 6.11 -14.32 3.06
CA PHE A 250 6.54 -15.07 4.23
C PHE A 250 7.55 -14.24 5.01
N SER A 251 7.31 -14.02 6.30
CA SER A 251 8.18 -13.23 7.16
C SER A 251 8.22 -13.79 8.57
N GLY A 252 9.31 -13.51 9.30
CA GLY A 252 9.41 -13.82 10.72
C GLY A 252 8.41 -13.03 11.56
N ARG A 253 8.28 -13.40 12.83
CA ARG A 253 7.37 -12.71 13.76
C ARG A 253 7.86 -11.31 14.06
N GLN A 254 6.91 -10.40 14.25
CA GLN A 254 7.19 -9.05 14.73
C GLN A 254 8.04 -9.07 16.01
N GLY A 255 9.03 -8.18 16.08
CA GLY A 255 9.99 -8.11 17.21
C GLY A 255 11.18 -9.05 17.10
N THR A 256 11.31 -9.80 16.00
CA THR A 256 12.51 -10.59 15.68
C THR A 256 13.26 -9.98 14.49
N ASP A 257 14.56 -10.23 14.37
CA ASP A 257 15.34 -9.83 13.19
C ASP A 257 14.75 -10.41 11.90
N ALA A 258 14.11 -11.58 11.99
CA ALA A 258 13.44 -12.25 10.88
C ALA A 258 12.21 -11.49 10.36
N PHE A 259 11.68 -10.49 11.09
CA PHE A 259 10.55 -9.68 10.62
C PHE A 259 10.90 -8.81 9.41
N GLN A 260 12.15 -8.33 9.34
CA GLN A 260 12.64 -7.51 8.23
C GLN A 260 13.07 -8.35 7.02
N VAL A 261 12.95 -9.68 7.15
CA VAL A 261 13.32 -10.68 6.16
C VAL A 261 12.04 -11.15 5.51
N VAL A 262 11.88 -10.83 4.22
CA VAL A 262 10.67 -11.16 3.46
C VAL A 262 11.05 -12.08 2.31
N VAL A 263 10.40 -13.24 2.26
CA VAL A 263 10.32 -14.04 1.04
C VAL A 263 8.96 -13.78 0.41
N SER A 264 8.93 -13.38 -0.86
CA SER A 264 7.69 -13.17 -1.60
C SER A 264 7.68 -14.00 -2.88
N ILE A 265 6.49 -14.42 -3.31
CA ILE A 265 6.29 -15.10 -4.58
C ILE A 265 5.10 -14.46 -5.26
N GLN A 266 5.36 -13.80 -6.39
CA GLN A 266 4.35 -13.12 -7.20
C GLN A 266 4.15 -13.87 -8.53
N ASN A 267 2.90 -14.10 -8.89
CA ASN A 267 2.51 -14.58 -10.21
C ASN A 267 2.18 -13.37 -11.09
N VAL A 268 2.97 -13.16 -12.13
CA VAL A 268 2.78 -12.09 -13.11
C VAL A 268 2.35 -12.73 -14.43
N GLN A 269 1.29 -12.23 -15.03
CA GLN A 269 0.87 -12.63 -16.38
C GLN A 269 0.96 -11.41 -17.28
N PRO A 270 2.09 -11.18 -17.98
CA PRO A 270 2.21 -10.04 -18.86
C PRO A 270 1.20 -10.15 -20.01
N PRO A 271 0.43 -9.10 -20.30
CA PRO A 271 -0.67 -9.17 -21.28
C PRO A 271 -0.18 -9.39 -22.72
N THR A 272 1.08 -9.03 -23.00
CA THR A 272 1.69 -9.16 -24.32
C THR A 272 2.50 -10.45 -24.49
N ALA A 273 2.75 -11.19 -23.41
CA ALA A 273 3.53 -12.42 -23.48
C ALA A 273 2.71 -13.52 -24.14
N LYS A 274 3.27 -14.11 -25.20
CA LYS A 274 2.73 -15.27 -25.92
C LYS A 274 3.48 -16.55 -25.57
N THR A 275 4.71 -16.42 -25.08
CA THR A 275 5.55 -17.55 -24.67
C THR A 275 5.94 -17.44 -23.19
N PRO A 276 6.27 -18.56 -22.52
CA PRO A 276 6.80 -18.51 -21.16
C PRO A 276 8.10 -17.70 -21.05
N ALA A 277 8.94 -17.73 -22.09
CA ALA A 277 10.19 -16.96 -22.14
C ALA A 277 9.92 -15.45 -22.20
N GLU A 278 8.96 -15.01 -23.02
CA GLU A 278 8.52 -13.62 -23.05
C GLU A 278 7.94 -13.18 -21.70
N ALA A 279 7.16 -14.04 -21.04
CA ALA A 279 6.61 -13.73 -19.73
C ALA A 279 7.71 -13.46 -18.69
N VAL A 280 8.78 -14.29 -18.70
CA VAL A 280 9.96 -14.10 -17.85
C VAL A 280 10.67 -12.79 -18.18
N ALA A 281 10.90 -12.51 -19.47
CA ALA A 281 11.61 -11.31 -19.90
C ALA A 281 10.86 -10.03 -19.51
N THR A 282 9.55 -9.98 -19.76
CA THR A 282 8.71 -8.82 -19.38
C THR A 282 8.62 -8.67 -17.87
N ALA A 283 8.39 -9.75 -17.12
CA ALA A 283 8.34 -9.70 -15.66
C ALA A 283 9.65 -9.22 -15.03
N LEU A 284 10.80 -9.61 -15.60
CA LEU A 284 12.11 -9.13 -15.16
C LEU A 284 12.30 -7.64 -15.48
N ALA A 285 11.90 -7.19 -16.67
CA ALA A 285 11.98 -5.79 -17.07
C ALA A 285 11.14 -4.90 -16.14
N ASP A 286 9.91 -5.32 -15.84
CA ASP A 286 9.00 -4.63 -14.93
C ASP A 286 9.57 -4.56 -13.50
N LEU A 287 10.15 -5.66 -13.01
CA LEU A 287 10.81 -5.70 -11.70
C LEU A 287 11.97 -4.69 -11.62
N LYS A 288 12.84 -4.64 -12.64
CA LYS A 288 13.96 -3.68 -12.67
C LYS A 288 13.45 -2.24 -12.78
N SER A 289 12.40 -2.01 -13.56
CA SER A 289 11.78 -0.69 -13.73
C SER A 289 11.22 -0.18 -12.40
N SER A 290 10.44 -1.01 -11.69
CA SER A 290 9.93 -0.66 -10.35
C SER A 290 11.07 -0.41 -9.37
N LEU A 291 12.11 -1.24 -9.33
CA LEU A 291 13.25 -1.01 -8.43
C LEU A 291 13.93 0.35 -8.69
N LYS A 292 14.18 0.71 -9.96
CA LYS A 292 14.80 1.99 -10.34
C LYS A 292 13.91 3.20 -10.04
N LYS A 293 12.59 3.02 -10.12
CA LYS A 293 11.60 4.06 -9.86
C LYS A 293 11.41 4.30 -8.36
N ASP A 294 11.36 3.23 -7.58
CA ASP A 294 10.84 3.26 -6.20
C ASP A 294 11.96 3.29 -5.13
N ALA A 295 13.22 3.10 -5.52
CA ALA A 295 14.39 3.11 -4.63
C ALA A 295 15.54 3.99 -5.16
N SER A 296 16.42 4.40 -4.26
CA SER A 296 17.66 5.11 -4.61
C SER A 296 18.87 4.18 -4.56
N GLU A 297 19.99 4.62 -5.14
CA GLU A 297 21.25 3.86 -5.12
C GLU A 297 21.13 2.41 -5.62
N VAL A 298 20.23 2.19 -6.60
CA VAL A 298 19.95 0.86 -7.13
C VAL A 298 21.15 0.36 -7.91
N SER A 299 21.73 -0.74 -7.45
CA SER A 299 22.89 -1.41 -8.04
C SER A 299 22.56 -2.88 -8.27
N ILE A 300 22.53 -3.28 -9.54
CA ILE A 300 22.43 -4.69 -9.91
C ILE A 300 23.82 -5.30 -9.75
N ILE A 301 23.98 -6.16 -8.75
CA ILE A 301 25.26 -6.79 -8.39
C ILE A 301 25.36 -8.24 -8.89
N GLY A 302 24.30 -8.75 -9.51
CA GLY A 302 24.31 -10.04 -10.17
C GLY A 302 23.08 -10.24 -11.04
N GLU A 303 23.26 -10.62 -12.28
CA GLU A 303 22.19 -11.02 -13.17
C GLU A 303 22.71 -12.13 -14.06
N LYS A 304 22.06 -13.30 -14.03
CA LYS A 304 22.50 -14.42 -14.86
C LYS A 304 21.36 -15.38 -15.17
N PRO A 305 21.43 -16.09 -16.30
CA PRO A 305 20.56 -17.23 -16.55
C PRO A 305 20.62 -18.23 -15.40
N LEU A 306 19.49 -18.89 -15.15
CA LEU A 306 19.35 -19.91 -14.13
C LEU A 306 18.56 -21.09 -14.71
N ILE A 307 19.06 -22.30 -14.50
CA ILE A 307 18.27 -23.51 -14.65
C ILE A 307 17.79 -23.92 -13.26
N TYR A 308 16.49 -23.77 -13.03
CA TYR A 308 15.83 -24.22 -11.83
C TYR A 308 15.45 -25.69 -11.98
N LYS A 309 15.93 -26.55 -11.07
CA LYS A 309 15.61 -27.98 -11.04
C LYS A 309 14.99 -28.33 -9.69
N ASN A 310 13.78 -28.88 -9.71
CA ASN A 310 13.18 -29.48 -8.53
C ASN A 310 12.29 -30.66 -8.93
N GLY A 311 12.63 -31.86 -8.46
CA GLY A 311 12.01 -33.10 -8.90
C GLY A 311 12.17 -33.30 -10.42
N GLN A 312 11.06 -33.53 -11.11
CA GLN A 312 11.01 -33.75 -12.57
C GLN A 312 10.95 -32.44 -13.39
N ILE A 313 10.92 -31.29 -12.72
CA ILE A 313 10.77 -29.98 -13.39
C ILE A 313 12.14 -29.35 -13.58
N SER A 314 12.42 -28.95 -14.81
CA SER A 314 13.58 -28.15 -15.20
C SER A 314 13.11 -26.92 -15.97
N LEU A 315 13.30 -25.73 -15.40
CA LEU A 315 12.83 -24.47 -15.97
C LEU A 315 14.01 -23.53 -16.21
N SER A 316 14.06 -22.94 -17.40
CA SER A 316 15.00 -21.87 -17.71
C SER A 316 14.41 -20.53 -17.29
N GLY A 317 15.15 -19.76 -16.49
CA GLY A 317 14.77 -18.40 -16.12
C GLY A 317 15.98 -17.56 -15.76
N ILE A 318 15.78 -16.52 -14.97
CA ILE A 318 16.81 -15.53 -14.68
C ILE A 318 16.87 -15.30 -13.18
N GLN A 319 18.07 -15.21 -12.63
CA GLN A 319 18.27 -14.69 -11.29
C GLN A 319 18.79 -13.26 -11.34
N LEU A 320 18.35 -12.46 -10.37
CA LEU A 320 18.74 -11.07 -10.16
C LEU A 320 19.14 -10.89 -8.70
N VAL A 321 20.26 -10.23 -8.45
CA VAL A 321 20.69 -9.76 -7.15
C VAL A 321 20.91 -8.25 -7.26
N VAL A 322 20.19 -7.51 -6.43
CA VAL A 322 20.21 -6.05 -6.42
C VAL A 322 20.41 -5.56 -5.00
N ILE A 323 21.23 -4.52 -4.85
CA ILE A 323 21.33 -3.71 -3.64
C ILE A 323 20.69 -2.37 -3.95
N TYR A 324 19.93 -1.83 -3.01
CA TYR A 324 19.30 -0.52 -3.15
C TYR A 324 19.11 0.11 -1.78
N THR A 325 19.04 1.43 -1.75
CA THR A 325 18.69 2.19 -0.56
C THR A 325 17.21 2.53 -0.60
N PHE A 326 16.51 2.19 0.48
CA PHE A 326 15.08 2.44 0.64
C PHE A 326 14.83 2.93 2.06
N ALA A 327 14.16 4.08 2.20
CA ALA A 327 13.91 4.72 3.49
C ALA A 327 15.17 4.95 4.35
N GLY A 328 16.31 5.27 3.70
CA GLY A 328 17.58 5.53 4.39
C GLY A 328 18.32 4.27 4.86
N GLU A 329 17.76 3.09 4.60
CA GLU A 329 18.39 1.81 4.91
C GLU A 329 18.72 1.05 3.62
N ARG A 330 19.85 0.35 3.64
CA ARG A 330 20.35 -0.41 2.50
C ARG A 330 19.79 -1.83 2.55
N TYR A 331 19.07 -2.21 1.51
CA TYR A 331 18.48 -3.54 1.34
C TYR A 331 19.19 -4.30 0.24
N ARG A 332 19.17 -5.62 0.36
CA ARG A 332 19.54 -6.53 -0.71
C ARG A 332 18.36 -7.43 -1.05
N LYS A 333 18.07 -7.54 -2.34
CA LYS A 333 17.06 -8.44 -2.90
C LYS A 333 17.72 -9.46 -3.81
N TRP A 334 17.38 -10.73 -3.62
CA TRP A 334 17.69 -11.82 -4.53
C TRP A 334 16.38 -12.35 -5.10
N ALA A 335 16.21 -12.26 -6.41
CA ALA A 335 15.01 -12.69 -7.11
C ALA A 335 15.33 -13.77 -8.13
N LEU A 336 14.41 -14.71 -8.29
CA LEU A 336 14.35 -15.70 -9.36
C LEU A 336 13.07 -15.44 -10.15
N VAL A 337 13.21 -15.22 -11.45
CA VAL A 337 12.09 -15.10 -12.38
C VAL A 337 12.05 -16.37 -13.22
N LEU A 338 11.02 -17.19 -13.00
CA LEU A 338 10.85 -18.49 -13.64
C LEU A 338 9.51 -18.54 -14.37
N PRO A 339 9.42 -19.21 -15.54
CA PRO A 339 8.15 -19.42 -16.18
C PRO A 339 7.32 -20.45 -15.40
N ARG A 340 6.00 -20.32 -15.43
CA ARG A 340 5.12 -21.47 -15.16
C ARG A 340 5.32 -22.50 -16.29
N PRO A 341 5.30 -23.82 -16.02
CA PRO A 341 5.52 -24.84 -17.04
C PRO A 341 4.56 -24.75 -18.24
N THR A 342 3.37 -24.20 -18.03
CA THR A 342 2.33 -23.99 -19.04
C THR A 342 1.81 -22.55 -18.96
N GLY A 343 1.40 -22.01 -20.12
CA GLY A 343 0.83 -20.67 -20.24
C GLY A 343 1.86 -19.53 -20.22
N THR A 344 1.39 -18.33 -19.87
CA THR A 344 2.17 -17.08 -19.98
C THR A 344 2.35 -16.40 -18.62
N VAL A 345 2.33 -17.19 -17.54
CA VAL A 345 2.59 -16.72 -16.18
C VAL A 345 4.07 -16.87 -15.86
N ALA A 346 4.68 -15.83 -15.33
CA ALA A 346 5.99 -15.86 -14.69
C ALA A 346 5.83 -15.81 -13.16
N HIS A 347 6.57 -16.66 -12.47
CA HIS A 347 6.76 -16.61 -11.03
C HIS A 347 7.98 -15.74 -10.71
N ILE A 348 7.79 -14.70 -9.91
CA ILE A 348 8.87 -13.93 -9.29
C ILE A 348 8.97 -14.38 -7.85
N TRP A 349 9.91 -15.26 -7.54
CA TRP A 349 10.31 -15.53 -6.17
C TRP A 349 11.35 -14.49 -5.77
N SER A 350 11.21 -13.85 -4.61
CA SER A 350 12.20 -12.88 -4.14
C SER A 350 12.45 -13.01 -2.64
N TYR A 351 13.70 -12.85 -2.26
CA TYR A 351 14.17 -12.72 -0.90
C TYR A 351 14.72 -11.32 -0.70
N THR A 352 14.16 -10.57 0.25
CA THR A 352 14.60 -9.21 0.60
C THR A 352 14.93 -9.14 2.09
N ALA A 353 16.07 -8.52 2.43
CA ALA A 353 16.46 -8.23 3.81
C ALA A 353 17.39 -7.00 3.86
N PRO A 354 17.57 -6.36 5.03
CA PRO A 354 18.65 -5.40 5.24
C PRO A 354 19.98 -6.00 4.82
N ASP A 355 20.84 -5.22 4.17
CA ASP A 355 22.10 -5.70 3.59
C ASP A 355 23.00 -6.37 4.64
N LYS A 356 22.99 -5.83 5.88
CA LYS A 356 23.72 -6.35 7.04
C LYS A 356 23.23 -7.75 7.48
N GLY A 357 21.93 -8.02 7.38
CA GLY A 357 21.31 -9.29 7.79
C GLY A 357 21.20 -10.32 6.65
N PHE A 358 21.44 -9.90 5.41
CA PHE A 358 21.11 -10.71 4.23
C PHE A 358 21.80 -12.08 4.21
N LYS A 359 23.09 -12.14 4.58
CA LYS A 359 23.85 -13.40 4.61
C LYS A 359 23.41 -14.33 5.74
N SER A 360 23.05 -13.79 6.90
CA SER A 360 22.68 -14.56 8.09
C SER A 360 21.41 -15.38 7.88
N PHE A 361 20.44 -14.84 7.14
CA PHE A 361 19.18 -15.54 6.84
C PHE A 361 19.25 -16.40 5.57
N ARG A 362 20.37 -16.37 4.83
CA ARG A 362 20.51 -17.08 3.56
C ARG A 362 20.30 -18.60 3.68
N PRO A 363 20.84 -19.32 4.68
CA PRO A 363 20.63 -20.76 4.80
C PRO A 363 19.15 -21.14 4.98
N LEU A 364 18.41 -20.34 5.75
CA LEU A 364 16.98 -20.53 6.00
C LEU A 364 16.16 -20.29 4.73
N VAL A 365 16.46 -19.19 4.03
CA VAL A 365 15.82 -18.86 2.75
C VAL A 365 16.16 -19.89 1.65
N ASP A 366 17.38 -20.40 1.61
CA ASP A 366 17.78 -21.47 0.68
C ASP A 366 16.99 -22.76 0.96
N ALA A 367 16.70 -23.08 2.22
CA ALA A 367 15.82 -24.21 2.56
C ALA A 367 14.38 -23.99 2.06
N MET A 368 13.85 -22.77 2.20
CA MET A 368 12.55 -22.41 1.61
C MET A 368 12.58 -22.58 0.09
N LEU A 369 13.60 -22.05 -0.58
CA LEU A 369 13.73 -22.15 -2.03
C LEU A 369 13.85 -23.61 -2.52
N LYS A 370 14.60 -24.46 -1.82
CA LYS A 370 14.69 -25.90 -2.10
C LYS A 370 13.35 -26.62 -1.96
N SER A 371 12.50 -26.17 -1.04
CA SER A 371 11.15 -26.73 -0.85
C SER A 371 10.10 -26.17 -1.80
N TRP A 372 10.39 -25.03 -2.44
CA TRP A 372 9.49 -24.44 -3.43
C TRP A 372 9.34 -25.42 -4.57
N THR A 373 8.12 -25.81 -4.91
CA THR A 373 7.82 -26.74 -6.00
C THR A 373 6.78 -26.08 -6.88
N ILE A 374 7.13 -25.80 -8.14
CA ILE A 374 6.20 -25.29 -9.14
C ILE A 374 5.38 -26.47 -9.67
N LYS A 375 4.07 -26.29 -9.87
CA LYS A 375 3.18 -27.33 -10.39
C LYS A 375 2.91 -27.09 -11.87
N HIS A 376 2.72 -28.18 -12.63
CA HIS A 376 2.05 -28.10 -13.92
C HIS A 376 0.59 -27.70 -13.64
N GLY A 377 0.17 -26.52 -14.07
CA GLY A 377 -1.22 -26.09 -13.94
C GLY A 377 -2.02 -26.55 -15.16
N ASN A 378 -3.07 -27.34 -14.92
CA ASN A 378 -4.34 -27.12 -15.61
C ASN A 378 -5.11 -26.06 -14.80
N GLY A 379 -5.84 -25.19 -15.50
CA GLY A 379 -6.48 -23.95 -15.01
C GLY A 379 -7.10 -24.01 -13.63
#